data_AF-A0A2K5RAI7-F1
#
_entry.id   AF-A0A2K5RAI7-F1
#
_cell.length_a   1.000
_cell.length_b   1.000
_cell.length_c   1.000
_cell.angle_alpha   90.00
_cell.angle_beta   90.00
_cell.angle_gamma   90.00
#
_symmetry.space_group_name_H-M   'P 1'
#
loop_
_entity.id
_entity.type
_entity.pdbx_description
1 polymer ?
#
loop_
_entity_poly.entity_id
_entity_poly.type
_entity_poly.pdbx_seq_one_letter_code
_entity_poly.pdbx_strand_id
1 'polypeptide(L)'
;MAAVTRGCRPWGSLLGLLGLVSAAAAAWDLASLRCSLGAFCECDFRPDLQGLECDLAQHLAGQHLAKALVVKALKAFVWNPAPTKPLVLSLHGWTGTGKSYVSSLLAHYLFQGGLHSPRVHHFSPVIHFPQPSHIKRYKKDLKSWVQGNLTACGRSLFLFDEMDRMPPGLMEVLQPFLGSSWVVYGTNYRKAIFIFISNTGGEQINEVALEAWRSRRDREEILLQELEPVITRAVLDNPLHGFSRSGIMEEHLLDAVVPFLPLQRHHVRHCVLNEMAQLGLEPRDEVVQAVLDSTTFFPEDEQLFSSNGCKTVASRIAFFL
;
A
#
# COMPACT_ATOMS: atom_id res chain seq x y z
N MET A 1 -25.77 -18.95 -32.58
CA MET A 1 -24.75 -17.90 -32.72
C MET A 1 -24.21 -17.62 -31.34
N ALA A 2 -23.16 -18.34 -30.97
CA ALA A 2 -22.56 -18.31 -29.64
C ALA A 2 -21.08 -18.03 -29.82
N ALA A 3 -20.61 -17.00 -29.12
CA ALA A 3 -19.20 -16.71 -28.95
C ALA A 3 -18.56 -17.77 -28.06
N VAL A 4 -17.41 -18.30 -28.48
CA VAL A 4 -16.42 -18.88 -27.56
C VAL A 4 -15.04 -18.44 -28.02
N THR A 5 -14.40 -17.72 -27.10
CA THR A 5 -12.98 -17.44 -26.98
C THR A 5 -12.16 -18.72 -26.94
N ARG A 6 -10.93 -18.69 -27.49
CA ARG A 6 -9.69 -19.30 -26.94
C ARG A 6 -8.64 -19.46 -28.03
N GLY A 7 -7.39 -19.20 -27.65
CA GLY A 7 -6.27 -19.98 -28.18
C GLY A 7 -4.97 -19.22 -28.38
N CYS A 8 -4.17 -19.12 -27.31
CA CYS A 8 -2.72 -19.29 -27.47
C CYS A 8 -2.48 -20.63 -28.19
N ARG A 9 -1.74 -20.63 -29.30
CA ARG A 9 -1.32 -21.85 -30.02
C ARG A 9 0.21 -21.93 -30.11
N PRO A 10 0.82 -23.13 -29.99
CA PRO A 10 2.25 -23.35 -30.15
C PRO A 10 2.64 -24.03 -31.48
N TRP A 11 3.93 -23.87 -31.82
CA TRP A 11 4.86 -24.67 -32.66
C TRP A 11 4.50 -25.13 -34.09
N GLY A 12 5.46 -24.91 -35.01
CA GLY A 12 5.59 -25.69 -36.26
C GLY A 12 6.46 -25.04 -37.34
N SER A 13 7.70 -25.50 -37.45
CA SER A 13 8.83 -25.04 -38.27
C SER A 13 8.71 -25.24 -39.80
N LEU A 14 9.50 -24.52 -40.61
CA LEU A 14 10.66 -25.03 -41.38
C LEU A 14 11.14 -24.10 -42.54
N LEU A 15 12.48 -23.99 -42.62
CA LEU A 15 13.36 -23.84 -43.80
C LEU A 15 13.59 -22.45 -44.45
N GLY A 16 14.88 -22.04 -44.49
CA GLY A 16 15.40 -21.21 -45.59
C GLY A 16 16.60 -20.28 -45.33
N LEU A 17 17.80 -20.84 -45.12
CA LEU A 17 19.13 -20.36 -45.56
C LEU A 17 19.63 -18.92 -45.26
N LEU A 18 20.61 -18.86 -44.33
CA LEU A 18 21.95 -18.25 -44.45
C LEU A 18 22.11 -16.90 -45.19
N GLY A 19 22.15 -15.83 -44.39
CA GLY A 19 22.86 -14.59 -44.68
C GLY A 19 23.54 -14.08 -43.42
N LEU A 20 24.84 -14.36 -43.26
CA LEU A 20 25.66 -13.85 -42.16
C LEU A 20 25.93 -12.36 -42.40
N VAL A 21 25.17 -11.50 -41.74
CA VAL A 21 25.57 -10.12 -41.46
C VAL A 21 25.58 -9.98 -39.94
N SER A 22 26.78 -9.93 -39.36
CA SER A 22 26.98 -9.63 -37.94
C SER A 22 26.51 -8.20 -37.66
N ALA A 23 25.22 -8.03 -37.36
CA ALA A 23 24.72 -6.87 -36.67
C ALA A 23 24.75 -7.17 -35.17
N ALA A 24 25.91 -6.94 -34.54
CA ALA A 24 25.94 -6.61 -33.12
C ALA A 24 25.33 -5.21 -32.94
N ALA A 25 24.05 -5.07 -33.28
CA ALA A 25 23.25 -3.94 -32.85
C ALA A 25 22.89 -4.27 -31.41
N ALA A 26 23.60 -3.62 -30.50
CA ALA A 26 23.30 -3.65 -29.10
C ALA A 26 21.79 -3.49 -28.92
N ALA A 27 21.16 -4.44 -28.22
CA ALA A 27 19.88 -4.21 -27.59
C ALA A 27 20.11 -3.18 -26.48
N TRP A 28 20.40 -1.94 -26.89
CA TRP A 28 20.29 -0.77 -26.04
C TRP A 28 18.81 -0.67 -25.74
N ASP A 29 18.50 -1.13 -24.53
CA ASP A 29 17.22 -1.10 -23.87
C ASP A 29 16.41 0.12 -24.33
N LEU A 30 15.41 -0.12 -25.20
CA LEU A 30 14.49 0.90 -25.70
C LEU A 30 13.80 1.66 -24.55
N ALA A 31 13.72 1.06 -23.36
CA ALA A 31 13.25 1.73 -22.14
C ALA A 31 14.23 2.80 -21.65
N SER A 32 15.55 2.59 -21.78
CA SER A 32 16.57 3.59 -21.43
C SER A 32 16.58 4.79 -22.38
N LEU A 33 16.29 4.58 -23.67
CA LEU A 33 16.16 5.65 -24.65
C LEU A 33 14.84 6.45 -24.49
N ARG A 34 13.79 5.82 -23.95
CA ARG A 34 12.58 6.55 -23.51
C ARG A 34 12.83 7.44 -22.29
N CYS A 35 13.85 7.15 -21.48
CA CYS A 35 14.23 8.01 -20.34
C CYS A 35 14.98 9.27 -20.74
N SER A 36 15.73 9.28 -21.84
CA SER A 36 16.51 10.47 -22.25
C SER A 36 15.67 11.54 -22.94
N LEU A 37 14.46 11.20 -23.41
CA LEU A 37 13.59 12.08 -24.20
C LEU A 37 12.24 12.40 -23.51
N GLY A 38 11.96 11.84 -22.33
CA GLY A 38 10.69 12.03 -21.62
C GLY A 38 10.86 12.29 -20.12
N ALA A 39 9.96 13.10 -19.54
CA ALA A 39 9.94 13.51 -18.13
C ALA A 39 9.68 12.38 -17.11
N PHE A 40 9.83 11.11 -17.50
CA PHE A 40 9.36 9.92 -16.78
C PHE A 40 10.45 9.12 -16.04
N CYS A 41 11.70 9.60 -16.01
CA CYS A 41 12.77 8.93 -15.27
C CYS A 41 13.47 9.89 -14.29
N GLU A 42 12.67 10.60 -13.50
CA GLU A 42 13.17 11.41 -12.39
C GLU A 42 13.43 10.48 -11.19
N CYS A 43 14.71 10.23 -10.87
CA CYS A 43 15.15 9.50 -9.67
C CYS A 43 14.60 8.05 -9.54
N ASP A 44 14.77 7.23 -10.56
CA ASP A 44 14.31 5.82 -10.58
C ASP A 44 12.79 5.63 -10.46
N PHE A 45 12.02 6.72 -10.49
CA PHE A 45 10.56 6.69 -10.51
C PHE A 45 10.08 6.22 -11.88
N ARG A 46 9.57 4.99 -11.97
CA ARG A 46 9.07 4.36 -13.19
C ARG A 46 7.73 3.70 -12.90
N PRO A 47 6.63 4.46 -12.88
CA PRO A 47 5.33 3.96 -12.45
C PRO A 47 4.74 2.98 -13.47
N ASP A 48 4.46 1.75 -13.03
CA ASP A 48 3.61 0.79 -13.74
C ASP A 48 2.27 0.64 -13.01
N LEU A 49 1.35 1.56 -13.33
CA LEU A 49 0.02 1.59 -12.70
C LEU A 49 -0.90 0.48 -13.19
N GLN A 50 -0.65 -0.08 -14.38
CA GLN A 50 -1.45 -1.17 -14.94
C GLN A 50 -1.07 -2.49 -14.27
N GLY A 51 0.23 -2.75 -14.11
CA GLY A 51 0.74 -3.87 -13.32
C GLY A 51 0.22 -3.82 -11.89
N LEU A 52 0.34 -2.67 -11.22
CA LEU A 52 -0.19 -2.47 -9.87
C LEU A 52 -1.69 -2.79 -9.75
N GLU A 53 -2.50 -2.30 -10.68
CA GLU A 53 -3.95 -2.54 -10.66
C GLU A 53 -4.30 -4.02 -10.86
N CYS A 54 -3.56 -4.71 -11.74
CA CYS A 54 -3.68 -6.15 -11.95
C CYS A 54 -3.30 -6.92 -10.67
N ASP A 55 -2.18 -6.57 -10.06
CA ASP A 55 -1.64 -7.24 -8.88
C ASP A 55 -2.55 -7.06 -7.66
N LEU A 56 -3.05 -5.84 -7.44
CA LEU A 56 -4.07 -5.57 -6.43
C LEU A 56 -5.37 -6.34 -6.70
N ALA A 57 -5.77 -6.51 -7.97
CA ALA A 57 -6.96 -7.26 -8.31
C ALA A 57 -6.82 -8.77 -8.04
N GLN A 58 -5.63 -9.32 -8.26
CA GLN A 58 -5.36 -10.74 -8.12
C GLN A 58 -5.04 -11.14 -6.68
N HIS A 59 -4.32 -10.29 -5.93
CA HIS A 59 -3.71 -10.71 -4.69
C HIS A 59 -4.25 -10.01 -3.42
N LEU A 60 -4.87 -8.82 -3.53
CA LEU A 60 -5.43 -8.14 -2.37
C LEU A 60 -6.86 -8.64 -2.07
N ALA A 61 -6.99 -9.53 -1.10
CA ALA A 61 -8.27 -10.14 -0.74
C ALA A 61 -9.20 -9.17 0.01
N GLY A 62 -10.42 -8.99 -0.50
CA GLY A 62 -11.55 -8.40 0.25
C GLY A 62 -11.46 -6.91 0.54
N GLN A 63 -10.60 -6.15 -0.14
CA GLN A 63 -10.40 -4.70 0.08
C GLN A 63 -10.82 -3.86 -1.13
N HIS A 64 -12.10 -3.95 -1.53
CA HIS A 64 -12.62 -3.24 -2.71
C HIS A 64 -12.49 -1.71 -2.58
N LEU A 65 -12.80 -1.13 -1.41
CA LEU A 65 -12.63 0.31 -1.16
C LEU A 65 -11.17 0.74 -1.25
N ALA A 66 -10.26 0.02 -0.56
CA ALA A 66 -8.85 0.36 -0.56
C ALA A 66 -8.26 0.33 -1.97
N LYS A 67 -8.56 -0.72 -2.74
CA LYS A 67 -8.14 -0.84 -4.14
C LYS A 67 -8.62 0.35 -4.97
N ALA A 68 -9.92 0.67 -4.90
CA ALA A 68 -10.50 1.76 -5.69
C ALA A 68 -9.89 3.12 -5.33
N LEU A 69 -9.75 3.42 -4.04
CA LEU A 69 -9.22 4.71 -3.56
C LEU A 69 -7.75 4.89 -3.89
N VAL A 70 -6.92 3.88 -3.63
CA VAL A 70 -5.47 3.93 -3.88
C VAL A 70 -5.20 4.09 -5.38
N VAL A 71 -5.84 3.28 -6.23
CA VAL A 71 -5.65 3.36 -7.69
C VAL A 71 -6.12 4.71 -8.23
N LYS A 72 -7.29 5.20 -7.77
CA LYS A 72 -7.82 6.50 -8.19
C LYS A 72 -6.88 7.65 -7.80
N ALA A 73 -6.46 7.71 -6.54
CA ALA A 73 -5.60 8.77 -6.03
C ALA A 73 -4.23 8.77 -6.72
N LEU A 74 -3.63 7.59 -6.91
CA LEU A 74 -2.34 7.45 -7.59
C LEU A 74 -2.40 7.83 -9.06
N LYS A 75 -3.41 7.35 -9.81
CA LYS A 75 -3.57 7.73 -11.22
C LYS A 75 -3.69 9.24 -11.39
N ALA A 76 -4.53 9.88 -10.56
CA ALA A 76 -4.70 11.32 -10.57
C ALA A 76 -3.39 12.07 -10.26
N PHE A 77 -2.62 11.59 -9.28
CA PHE A 77 -1.37 12.22 -8.87
C PHE A 77 -0.21 12.01 -9.86
N VAL A 78 -0.02 10.77 -10.34
CA VAL A 78 1.10 10.39 -11.21
C VAL A 78 0.97 11.01 -12.59
N TRP A 79 -0.26 11.10 -13.13
CA TRP A 79 -0.50 11.71 -14.45
C TRP A 79 -0.58 13.24 -14.41
N ASN A 80 -0.61 13.86 -13.23
CA ASN A 80 -0.49 15.30 -13.11
C ASN A 80 1.00 15.71 -13.18
N PRO A 81 1.45 16.43 -14.23
CA PRO A 81 2.85 16.85 -14.35
C PRO A 81 3.25 17.92 -13.32
N ALA A 82 2.28 18.66 -12.78
CA ALA A 82 2.49 19.79 -11.88
C ALA A 82 1.51 19.73 -10.67
N PRO A 83 1.67 18.74 -9.77
CA PRO A 83 0.87 18.68 -8.55
C PRO A 83 1.08 19.95 -7.69
N THR A 84 0.01 20.39 -7.03
CA THR A 84 -0.03 21.59 -6.18
C THR A 84 0.39 21.31 -4.73
N LYS A 85 0.37 20.04 -4.32
CA LYS A 85 0.89 19.51 -3.04
C LYS A 85 1.27 18.03 -3.24
N PRO A 86 2.07 17.41 -2.35
CA PRO A 86 2.33 15.97 -2.41
C PRO A 86 1.07 15.13 -2.22
N LEU A 87 1.12 13.87 -2.65
CA LEU A 87 0.07 12.90 -2.37
C LEU A 87 0.20 12.40 -0.93
N VAL A 88 -0.87 12.48 -0.16
CA VAL A 88 -0.91 12.07 1.24
C VAL A 88 -2.03 11.07 1.48
N LEU A 89 -1.68 9.80 1.68
CA LEU A 89 -2.62 8.71 1.95
C LEU A 89 -2.53 8.27 3.41
N SER A 90 -3.66 8.00 4.05
CA SER A 90 -3.69 7.39 5.39
C SER A 90 -4.49 6.09 5.38
N LEU A 91 -3.83 4.97 5.64
CA LEU A 91 -4.39 3.62 5.61
C LEU A 91 -4.76 3.20 7.03
N HIS A 92 -6.02 2.87 7.24
CA HIS A 92 -6.60 2.54 8.55
C HIS A 92 -7.35 1.22 8.50
N GLY A 93 -7.25 0.40 9.55
CA GLY A 93 -8.01 -0.85 9.65
C GLY A 93 -7.38 -1.87 10.56
N TRP A 94 -7.99 -3.05 10.66
CA TRP A 94 -7.51 -4.11 11.53
C TRP A 94 -6.15 -4.69 11.11
N THR A 95 -5.47 -5.39 12.02
CA THR A 95 -4.20 -6.07 11.73
C THR A 95 -4.37 -7.17 10.67
N GLY A 96 -3.37 -7.35 9.81
CA GLY A 96 -3.35 -8.43 8.81
C GLY A 96 -4.32 -8.28 7.64
N THR A 97 -4.93 -7.11 7.45
CA THR A 97 -5.89 -6.82 6.37
C THR A 97 -5.26 -6.38 5.05
N GLY A 98 -3.94 -6.12 5.03
CA GLY A 98 -3.19 -5.82 3.79
C GLY A 98 -2.60 -4.41 3.70
N LYS A 99 -2.66 -3.57 4.75
CA LYS A 99 -2.13 -2.18 4.70
C LYS A 99 -0.66 -2.10 4.27
N SER A 100 0.23 -2.81 4.98
CA SER A 100 1.67 -2.83 4.66
C SER A 100 1.96 -3.54 3.33
N TYR A 101 1.13 -4.52 2.94
CA TYR A 101 1.22 -5.20 1.64
C TYR A 101 0.91 -4.25 0.48
N VAL A 102 -0.14 -3.43 0.60
CA VAL A 102 -0.43 -2.39 -0.41
C VAL A 102 0.73 -1.41 -0.50
N SER A 103 1.24 -0.91 0.64
CA SER A 103 2.39 0.02 0.64
C SER A 103 3.67 -0.56 0.02
N SER A 104 3.95 -1.85 0.22
CA SER A 104 5.10 -2.51 -0.42
C SER A 104 4.90 -2.68 -1.93
N LEU A 105 3.68 -3.03 -2.39
CA LEU A 105 3.35 -3.04 -3.81
C LEU A 105 3.50 -1.66 -4.43
N LEU A 106 3.05 -0.60 -3.76
CA LEU A 106 3.22 0.76 -4.25
C LEU A 106 4.69 1.11 -4.44
N ALA A 107 5.56 0.77 -3.47
CA ALA A 107 6.99 0.98 -3.63
C ALA A 107 7.53 0.20 -4.85
N HIS A 108 7.13 -1.07 -5.01
CA HIS A 108 7.57 -1.95 -6.10
C HIS A 108 7.17 -1.44 -7.50
N TYR A 109 5.92 -1.01 -7.68
CA TYR A 109 5.42 -0.54 -8.98
C TYR A 109 5.76 0.92 -9.28
N LEU A 110 6.16 1.72 -8.29
CA LEU A 110 6.56 3.11 -8.51
C LEU A 110 8.07 3.29 -8.69
N PHE A 111 8.88 2.40 -8.10
CA PHE A 111 10.34 2.50 -8.11
C PHE A 111 10.99 1.17 -8.45
N GLN A 112 12.00 1.17 -9.33
CA GLN A 112 12.67 -0.06 -9.77
C GLN A 112 13.25 -0.89 -8.62
N GLY A 113 13.76 -0.24 -7.57
CA GLY A 113 14.31 -0.91 -6.38
C GLY A 113 13.26 -1.33 -5.35
N GLY A 114 11.98 -1.05 -5.58
CA GLY A 114 10.91 -1.25 -4.60
C GLY A 114 11.24 -0.59 -3.26
N LEU A 115 11.06 -1.33 -2.16
CA LEU A 115 11.42 -0.89 -0.81
C LEU A 115 12.92 -0.63 -0.60
N HIS A 116 13.79 -1.18 -1.46
CA HIS A 116 15.25 -0.98 -1.39
C HIS A 116 15.71 0.23 -2.21
N SER A 117 14.80 0.91 -2.90
CA SER A 117 15.12 2.15 -3.63
C SER A 117 15.61 3.22 -2.64
N PRO A 118 16.67 3.98 -2.98
CA PRO A 118 17.14 5.08 -2.14
C PRO A 118 16.12 6.23 -2.03
N ARG A 119 15.04 6.20 -2.82
CA ARG A 119 13.93 7.17 -2.80
C ARG A 119 12.73 6.71 -1.98
N VAL A 120 12.77 5.50 -1.43
CA VAL A 120 11.72 4.96 -0.57
C VAL A 120 12.25 4.92 0.86
N HIS A 121 11.56 5.61 1.76
CA HIS A 121 11.97 5.79 3.13
C HIS A 121 10.90 5.23 4.07
N HIS A 122 11.25 4.21 4.84
CA HIS A 122 10.33 3.53 5.74
C HIS A 122 10.67 3.83 7.21
N PHE A 123 9.69 4.35 7.95
CA PHE A 123 9.80 4.71 9.35
C PHE A 123 8.88 3.83 10.21
N SER A 124 9.48 2.98 11.03
CA SER A 124 8.81 2.30 12.14
C SER A 124 9.10 3.00 13.48
N PRO A 125 8.07 3.34 14.29
CA PRO A 125 8.19 3.88 15.64
C PRO A 125 9.10 3.08 16.55
N VAL A 126 8.93 1.76 16.55
CA VAL A 126 9.64 0.83 17.44
C VAL A 126 11.15 0.84 17.16
N ILE A 127 11.54 1.01 15.90
CA ILE A 127 12.95 0.97 15.47
C ILE A 127 13.58 2.36 15.55
N HIS A 128 12.92 3.37 14.98
CA HIS A 128 13.53 4.68 14.76
C HIS A 128 13.31 5.64 15.93
N PHE A 129 12.26 5.43 16.72
CA PHE A 129 11.86 6.35 17.78
C PHE A 129 11.55 5.65 19.12
N PRO A 130 12.42 4.72 19.60
CA PRO A 130 12.11 3.83 20.73
C PRO A 130 12.02 4.54 22.09
N GLN A 131 12.73 5.67 22.26
CA GLN A 131 12.87 6.35 23.55
C GLN A 131 12.14 7.72 23.56
N PRO A 132 11.03 7.87 24.30
CA PRO A 132 10.26 9.12 24.33
C PRO A 132 11.06 10.36 24.80
N SER A 133 12.07 10.16 25.67
CA SER A 133 12.95 11.23 26.17
C SER A 133 13.70 11.98 25.06
N HIS A 134 13.92 11.34 23.91
CA HIS A 134 14.69 11.89 22.79
C HIS A 134 13.83 12.62 21.75
N ILE A 135 12.55 12.90 22.06
CA ILE A 135 11.60 13.51 21.11
C ILE A 135 12.14 14.77 20.41
N LYS A 136 12.85 15.65 21.12
CA LYS A 136 13.43 16.88 20.53
C LYS A 136 14.46 16.55 19.44
N ARG A 137 15.29 15.53 19.66
CA ARG A 137 16.25 15.06 18.68
C ARG A 137 15.54 14.39 17.51
N TYR A 138 14.57 13.52 17.76
CA TYR A 138 13.80 12.85 16.71
C TYR A 138 13.08 13.84 15.79
N LYS A 139 12.47 14.90 16.35
CA LYS A 139 11.89 16.00 15.57
C LYS A 139 12.90 16.65 14.62
N LYS A 140 14.11 16.93 15.10
CA LYS A 140 15.20 17.52 14.31
C LYS A 140 15.69 16.57 13.22
N ASP A 141 15.96 15.31 13.59
CA ASP A 141 16.50 14.29 12.70
C ASP A 141 15.51 13.98 11.57
N LEU A 142 14.22 13.79 11.90
CA LEU A 142 13.15 13.54 10.94
C LEU A 142 12.97 14.71 9.96
N LYS A 143 12.92 15.95 10.48
CA LYS A 143 12.82 17.15 9.63
C LYS A 143 14.00 17.24 8.65
N SER A 144 15.22 17.07 9.15
CA SER A 144 16.43 17.13 8.34
C SER A 144 16.46 16.02 7.29
N TRP A 145 16.01 14.82 7.65
CA TRP A 145 15.97 13.67 6.74
C TRP A 145 15.00 13.90 5.58
N VAL A 146 13.76 14.32 5.88
CA VAL A 146 12.73 14.58 4.87
C VAL A 146 13.17 15.72 3.96
N GLN A 147 13.63 16.84 4.53
CA GLN A 147 14.12 17.97 3.75
C GLN A 147 15.31 17.59 2.86
N GLY A 148 16.28 16.83 3.37
CA GLY A 148 17.45 16.39 2.62
C GLY A 148 17.08 15.50 1.44
N ASN A 149 16.20 14.51 1.65
CA ASN A 149 15.77 13.61 0.58
C ASN A 149 14.90 14.30 -0.46
N LEU A 150 14.03 15.23 -0.07
CA LEU A 150 13.26 16.05 -1.01
C LEU A 150 14.13 17.02 -1.81
N THR A 151 15.26 17.48 -1.23
CA THR A 151 16.26 18.29 -1.94
C THR A 151 17.08 17.43 -2.90
N ALA A 152 17.35 16.17 -2.55
CA ALA A 152 18.04 15.23 -3.43
C ALA A 152 17.12 14.73 -4.57
N CYS A 153 15.83 14.55 -4.30
CA CYS A 153 14.82 14.23 -5.29
C CYS A 153 13.38 14.52 -4.82
N GLY A 154 12.64 15.27 -5.64
CA GLY A 154 11.21 15.56 -5.38
C GLY A 154 10.29 14.33 -5.46
N ARG A 155 10.66 13.30 -6.23
CA ARG A 155 9.96 12.01 -6.32
C ARG A 155 10.46 11.03 -5.25
N SER A 156 10.15 11.32 -4.00
CA SER A 156 10.45 10.44 -2.86
C SER A 156 9.16 9.90 -2.23
N LEU A 157 9.19 8.66 -1.76
CA LEU A 157 8.09 7.99 -1.05
C LEU A 157 8.46 7.83 0.42
N PHE A 158 7.63 8.37 1.30
CA PHE A 158 7.79 8.25 2.75
C PHE A 158 6.67 7.38 3.31
N LEU A 159 7.04 6.26 3.90
CA LEU A 159 6.16 5.29 4.55
C LEU A 159 6.32 5.42 6.06
N PHE A 160 5.25 5.72 6.77
CA PHE A 160 5.23 5.76 8.24
C PHE A 160 4.29 4.67 8.74
N ASP A 161 4.87 3.61 9.29
CA ASP A 161 4.11 2.46 9.81
C ASP A 161 3.80 2.61 11.30
N GLU A 162 2.81 1.88 11.79
CA GLU A 162 2.36 1.87 13.20
C GLU A 162 2.13 3.28 13.77
N MET A 163 1.42 4.14 13.05
CA MET A 163 1.10 5.51 13.46
C MET A 163 0.39 5.63 14.81
N ASP A 164 -0.29 4.57 15.24
CA ASP A 164 -0.89 4.40 16.57
C ASP A 164 0.13 4.32 17.71
N ARG A 165 1.39 4.02 17.39
CA ARG A 165 2.53 3.94 18.33
C ARG A 165 3.53 5.09 18.15
N MET A 166 3.21 6.05 17.29
CA MET A 166 4.12 7.17 17.04
C MET A 166 4.19 8.09 18.27
N PRO A 167 5.38 8.54 18.70
CA PRO A 167 5.49 9.48 19.80
C PRO A 167 4.67 10.75 19.56
N PRO A 168 3.81 11.17 20.50
CA PRO A 168 2.96 12.34 20.33
C PRO A 168 3.76 13.61 19.99
N GLY A 169 3.23 14.39 19.05
CA GLY A 169 3.84 15.62 18.56
C GLY A 169 5.03 15.43 17.62
N LEU A 170 5.54 14.21 17.39
CA LEU A 170 6.62 14.00 16.41
C LEU A 170 6.19 14.43 15.00
N MET A 171 4.94 14.16 14.63
CA MET A 171 4.41 14.41 13.28
C MET A 171 4.17 15.88 12.96
N GLU A 172 4.13 16.76 13.95
CA GLU A 172 4.05 18.22 13.75
C GLU A 172 5.16 18.73 12.80
N VAL A 173 6.34 18.08 12.81
CA VAL A 173 7.45 18.49 11.95
C VAL A 173 7.19 18.25 10.47
N LEU A 174 6.25 17.35 10.15
CA LEU A 174 5.91 16.97 8.79
C LEU A 174 4.84 17.87 8.18
N GLN A 175 4.02 18.52 9.01
CA GLN A 175 2.93 19.39 8.57
C GLN A 175 3.32 20.35 7.43
N PRO A 176 4.47 21.07 7.48
CA PRO A 176 4.84 21.96 6.38
C PRO A 176 5.08 21.21 5.07
N PHE A 177 5.61 19.99 5.10
CA PHE A 177 5.93 19.22 3.90
C PHE A 177 4.70 18.62 3.22
N LEU A 178 3.55 18.55 3.88
CA LEU A 178 2.31 17.96 3.35
C LEU A 178 1.40 18.98 2.65
N GLY A 179 1.57 20.28 2.92
CA GLY A 179 0.76 21.35 2.36
C GLY A 179 1.28 21.91 1.03
N SER A 180 0.50 22.81 0.41
CA SER A 180 0.87 23.52 -0.83
C SER A 180 1.84 24.69 -0.62
N SER A 181 1.97 25.17 0.62
CA SER A 181 2.64 26.44 0.96
C SER A 181 4.15 26.35 1.11
N TRP A 182 4.73 25.14 1.10
CA TRP A 182 6.11 24.93 1.50
C TRP A 182 7.11 25.09 0.38
N VAL A 183 7.69 26.26 0.14
CA VAL A 183 8.67 26.41 -0.95
C VAL A 183 10.09 26.04 -0.49
N VAL A 184 10.60 24.88 -0.89
CA VAL A 184 12.06 24.63 -0.88
C VAL A 184 12.63 25.11 -2.22
N TYR A 185 13.62 26.00 -2.16
CA TYR A 185 14.34 26.43 -3.35
C TYR A 185 15.06 25.24 -4.01
N GLY A 186 14.83 25.02 -5.30
CA GLY A 186 15.63 24.11 -6.12
C GLY A 186 15.04 22.73 -6.44
N THR A 187 13.95 22.27 -5.80
CA THR A 187 13.27 21.00 -6.16
C THR A 187 11.75 21.07 -6.10
N ASN A 188 11.08 20.25 -6.92
CA ASN A 188 9.63 20.11 -6.92
C ASN A 188 9.18 19.04 -5.91
N TYR A 189 9.21 19.38 -4.61
CA TYR A 189 8.77 18.52 -3.50
C TYR A 189 7.29 18.10 -3.60
N ARG A 190 6.47 18.82 -4.37
CA ARG A 190 5.04 18.51 -4.58
C ARG A 190 4.82 17.18 -5.30
N LYS A 191 5.88 16.59 -5.85
CA LYS A 191 5.86 15.26 -6.48
C LYS A 191 6.08 14.10 -5.50
N ALA A 192 6.28 14.37 -4.21
CA ALA A 192 6.47 13.36 -3.19
C ALA A 192 5.16 12.64 -2.81
N ILE A 193 5.31 11.45 -2.22
CA ILE A 193 4.20 10.64 -1.75
C ILE A 193 4.44 10.32 -0.26
N PHE A 194 3.44 10.55 0.57
CA PHE A 194 3.42 10.21 1.98
C PHE A 194 2.32 9.19 2.24
N ILE A 195 2.66 8.09 2.90
CA ILE A 195 1.73 7.04 3.27
C ILE A 195 1.85 6.78 4.76
N PHE A 196 0.75 6.98 5.47
CA PHE A 196 0.61 6.74 6.89
C PHE A 196 -0.18 5.44 7.10
N ILE A 197 0.33 4.51 7.92
CA ILE A 197 -0.32 3.23 8.20
C ILE A 197 -0.65 3.17 9.68
N SER A 198 -1.91 2.95 10.03
CA SER A 198 -2.38 2.88 11.40
C SER A 198 -3.36 1.73 11.62
N ASN A 199 -3.36 1.15 12.83
CA ASN A 199 -4.45 0.27 13.27
C ASN A 199 -5.61 1.02 13.93
N THR A 200 -5.46 2.32 14.20
CA THR A 200 -6.53 3.14 14.77
C THR A 200 -7.74 3.21 13.86
N GLY A 201 -8.94 3.11 14.45
CA GLY A 201 -10.19 2.96 13.73
C GLY A 201 -10.52 1.51 13.36
N GLY A 202 -9.59 0.55 13.55
CA GLY A 202 -9.79 -0.83 13.15
C GLY A 202 -10.97 -1.51 13.84
N GLU A 203 -11.15 -1.27 15.14
CA GLU A 203 -12.28 -1.82 15.90
C GLU A 203 -13.61 -1.28 15.37
N GLN A 204 -13.70 0.03 15.17
CA GLN A 204 -14.93 0.67 14.72
C GLN A 204 -15.26 0.33 13.25
N ILE A 205 -14.24 0.14 12.40
CA ILE A 205 -14.43 -0.41 11.05
C ILE A 205 -15.01 -1.83 11.12
N ASN A 206 -14.54 -2.65 12.06
CA ASN A 206 -15.07 -4.00 12.24
C ASN A 206 -16.53 -3.99 12.71
N GLU A 207 -16.90 -3.04 13.58
CA GLU A 207 -18.29 -2.84 14.01
C GLU A 207 -19.21 -2.49 12.84
N VAL A 208 -18.82 -1.55 11.99
CA VAL A 208 -19.59 -1.19 10.77
C VAL A 208 -19.74 -2.41 9.85
N ALA A 209 -18.67 -3.18 9.65
CA ALA A 209 -18.73 -4.39 8.84
C ALA A 209 -19.63 -5.49 9.44
N LEU A 210 -19.63 -5.62 10.77
CA LEU A 210 -20.49 -6.56 11.49
C LEU A 210 -21.96 -6.13 11.42
N GLU A 211 -22.24 -4.84 11.58
CA GLU A 211 -23.58 -4.28 11.46
C GLU A 211 -24.13 -4.47 10.05
N ALA A 212 -23.35 -4.17 9.01
CA ALA A 212 -23.73 -4.43 7.62
C ALA A 212 -24.12 -5.90 7.41
N TRP A 213 -23.32 -6.83 7.92
CA TRP A 213 -23.62 -8.26 7.84
C TRP A 213 -24.90 -8.64 8.60
N ARG A 214 -25.10 -8.13 9.82
CA ARG A 214 -26.32 -8.36 10.62
C ARG A 214 -27.57 -7.81 9.93
N SER A 215 -27.43 -6.71 9.21
CA SER A 215 -28.49 -6.12 8.37
C SER A 215 -28.65 -6.80 7.01
N ARG A 216 -27.95 -7.91 6.74
CA ARG A 216 -27.96 -8.64 5.46
C ARG A 216 -27.54 -7.79 4.27
N ARG A 217 -26.68 -6.80 4.49
CA ARG A 217 -26.01 -6.06 3.43
C ARG A 217 -24.76 -6.79 3.00
N ASP A 218 -24.49 -6.78 1.70
CA ASP A 218 -23.25 -7.30 1.18
C ASP A 218 -22.08 -6.40 1.63
N ARG A 219 -20.90 -7.00 1.80
CA ARG A 219 -19.69 -6.28 2.21
C ARG A 219 -19.36 -5.15 1.22
N GLU A 220 -19.56 -5.41 -0.07
CA GLU A 220 -19.31 -4.48 -1.18
C GLU A 220 -20.28 -3.28 -1.20
N GLU A 221 -21.36 -3.33 -0.42
CA GLU A 221 -22.29 -2.20 -0.26
C GLU A 221 -21.83 -1.20 0.81
N ILE A 222 -20.81 -1.52 1.61
CA ILE A 222 -20.29 -0.61 2.64
C ILE A 222 -19.62 0.58 1.95
N LEU A 223 -20.12 1.78 2.20
CA LEU A 223 -19.65 3.00 1.56
C LEU A 223 -18.55 3.68 2.39
N LEU A 224 -17.67 4.41 1.70
CA LEU A 224 -16.64 5.22 2.35
C LEU A 224 -17.22 6.24 3.34
N GLN A 225 -18.41 6.77 3.05
CA GLN A 225 -19.12 7.74 3.89
C GLN A 225 -19.53 7.16 5.26
N GLU A 226 -19.66 5.84 5.38
CA GLU A 226 -19.93 5.16 6.65
C GLU A 226 -18.63 5.01 7.49
N LEU A 227 -17.47 4.92 6.82
CA LEU A 227 -16.18 4.57 7.46
C LEU A 227 -15.33 5.79 7.79
N GLU A 228 -15.29 6.81 6.93
CA GLU A 228 -14.46 8.01 7.14
C GLU A 228 -14.77 8.71 8.47
N PRO A 229 -16.03 9.01 8.83
CA PRO A 229 -16.32 9.70 10.09
C PRO A 229 -15.90 8.89 11.31
N VAL A 230 -16.06 7.56 11.21
CA VAL A 230 -15.72 6.61 12.26
C VAL A 230 -14.21 6.55 12.48
N ILE A 231 -13.42 6.49 11.40
CA ILE A 231 -11.95 6.53 11.47
C ILE A 231 -11.48 7.87 12.00
N THR A 232 -12.02 8.98 11.47
CA THR A 232 -11.65 10.33 11.89
C THR A 232 -11.89 10.52 13.38
N ARG A 233 -13.05 10.09 13.89
CA ARG A 233 -13.35 10.14 15.32
C ARG A 233 -12.37 9.30 16.14
N ALA A 234 -12.13 8.05 15.74
CA ALA A 234 -11.19 7.17 16.45
C ALA A 234 -9.77 7.73 16.53
N VAL A 235 -9.33 8.47 15.50
CA VAL A 235 -8.03 9.14 15.51
C VAL A 235 -8.02 10.38 16.40
N LEU A 236 -9.04 11.25 16.31
CA LEU A 236 -9.12 12.49 17.07
C LEU A 236 -9.33 12.24 18.58
N ASP A 237 -10.06 11.19 18.93
CA ASP A 237 -10.33 10.81 20.32
C ASP A 237 -9.13 10.16 21.01
N ASN A 238 -8.11 9.73 20.25
CA ASN A 238 -6.90 9.13 20.78
C ASN A 238 -5.78 10.19 20.93
N PRO A 239 -5.53 10.72 22.15
CA PRO A 239 -4.52 11.77 22.35
C PRO A 239 -3.08 11.28 22.11
N LEU A 240 -2.86 9.96 22.09
CA LEU A 240 -1.55 9.34 21.88
C LEU A 240 -1.28 9.00 20.41
N HIS A 241 -2.29 9.11 19.53
CA HIS A 241 -2.11 8.83 18.11
C HIS A 241 -1.12 9.82 17.47
N GLY A 242 -0.33 9.38 16.48
CA GLY A 242 0.67 10.23 15.83
C GLY A 242 0.12 11.51 15.20
N PHE A 243 -1.14 11.52 14.77
CA PHE A 243 -1.79 12.72 14.24
C PHE A 243 -2.35 13.66 15.32
N SER A 244 -2.49 13.20 16.57
CA SER A 244 -2.95 14.04 17.67
C SER A 244 -2.04 15.26 17.80
N ARG A 245 -2.65 16.45 17.74
CA ARG A 245 -1.97 17.76 17.85
C ARG A 245 -0.97 18.08 16.73
N SER A 246 -0.98 17.30 15.65
CA SER A 246 -0.08 17.50 14.51
C SER A 246 -0.54 18.58 13.52
N GLY A 247 -1.83 18.96 13.55
CA GLY A 247 -2.44 19.85 12.57
C GLY A 247 -2.77 19.17 11.23
N ILE A 248 -2.33 17.92 11.00
CA ILE A 248 -2.44 17.24 9.70
C ILE A 248 -3.91 16.98 9.32
N MET A 249 -4.74 16.59 10.31
CA MET A 249 -6.15 16.33 10.07
C MET A 249 -6.98 17.61 10.07
N GLU A 250 -6.66 18.53 10.99
CA GLU A 250 -7.36 19.81 11.17
C GLU A 250 -7.18 20.72 9.94
N GLU A 251 -6.01 20.69 9.29
CA GLU A 251 -5.73 21.45 8.07
C GLU A 251 -6.06 20.68 6.79
N HIS A 252 -6.73 19.52 6.88
CA HIS A 252 -7.12 18.69 5.74
C HIS A 252 -5.96 18.35 4.78
N LEU A 253 -4.79 18.01 5.33
CA LEU A 253 -3.60 17.72 4.52
C LEU A 253 -3.65 16.34 3.86
N LEU A 254 -4.49 15.43 4.34
CA LEU A 254 -4.72 14.10 3.75
C LEU A 254 -5.54 14.21 2.45
N ASP A 255 -5.11 13.52 1.39
CA ASP A 255 -5.88 13.39 0.15
C ASP A 255 -6.93 12.29 0.20
N ALA A 256 -6.64 11.21 0.93
CA ALA A 256 -7.59 10.12 1.14
C ALA A 256 -7.32 9.38 2.45
N VAL A 257 -8.40 9.11 3.17
CA VAL A 257 -8.43 8.10 4.24
C VAL A 257 -8.87 6.78 3.61
N VAL A 258 -8.03 5.76 3.71
CA VAL A 258 -8.17 4.48 3.02
C VAL A 258 -8.52 3.39 4.04
N PRO A 259 -9.80 2.98 4.15
CA PRO A 259 -10.23 1.95 5.08
C PRO A 259 -9.85 0.54 4.61
N PHE A 260 -9.45 -0.30 5.56
CA PHE A 260 -9.21 -1.74 5.39
C PHE A 260 -10.17 -2.52 6.27
N LEU A 261 -11.07 -3.24 5.62
CA LEU A 261 -12.15 -4.00 6.24
C LEU A 261 -11.64 -5.34 6.80
N PRO A 262 -12.25 -5.92 7.85
CA PRO A 262 -11.85 -7.21 8.40
C PRO A 262 -12.00 -8.35 7.39
N LEU A 263 -11.16 -9.38 7.44
CA LEU A 263 -11.17 -10.45 6.43
C LEU A 263 -12.08 -11.62 6.84
N GLN A 264 -13.04 -11.97 5.99
CA GLN A 264 -13.84 -13.19 6.11
C GLN A 264 -13.05 -14.46 5.76
N ARG A 265 -13.59 -15.63 6.12
CA ARG A 265 -12.96 -16.94 5.90
C ARG A 265 -12.52 -17.18 4.45
N HIS A 266 -13.33 -16.79 3.47
CA HIS A 266 -12.98 -16.97 2.06
C HIS A 266 -11.84 -16.05 1.60
N HIS A 267 -11.68 -14.85 2.21
CA HIS A 267 -10.51 -14.00 1.98
C HIS A 267 -9.23 -14.61 2.57
N VAL A 268 -9.32 -15.24 3.74
CA VAL A 268 -8.19 -15.98 4.31
C VAL A 268 -7.83 -17.15 3.40
N ARG A 269 -8.81 -17.87 2.84
CA ARG A 269 -8.57 -18.94 1.85
C ARG A 269 -7.79 -18.38 0.66
N HIS A 270 -8.18 -17.22 0.14
CA HIS A 270 -7.47 -16.52 -0.94
C HIS A 270 -6.01 -16.23 -0.56
N CYS A 271 -5.75 -15.71 0.64
CA CYS A 271 -4.39 -15.48 1.12
C CYS A 271 -3.55 -16.75 1.20
N VAL A 272 -4.13 -17.86 1.65
CA VAL A 272 -3.44 -19.16 1.72
C VAL A 272 -3.02 -19.61 0.33
N LEU A 273 -3.94 -19.54 -0.64
CA LEU A 273 -3.65 -19.92 -2.03
C LEU A 273 -2.56 -19.05 -2.64
N ASN A 274 -2.60 -17.73 -2.40
CA ASN A 274 -1.56 -16.82 -2.87
C ASN A 274 -0.18 -17.13 -2.27
N GLU A 275 -0.13 -17.38 -0.95
CA GLU A 275 1.12 -17.69 -0.26
C GLU A 275 1.73 -19.01 -0.76
N MET A 276 0.90 -20.05 -0.95
CA MET A 276 1.35 -21.32 -1.53
C MET A 276 1.90 -21.13 -2.95
N ALA A 277 1.22 -20.32 -3.78
CA ALA A 277 1.69 -20.01 -5.12
C ALA A 277 3.03 -19.24 -5.12
N GLN A 278 3.22 -18.30 -4.19
CA GLN A 278 4.49 -17.57 -4.02
C GLN A 278 5.64 -18.50 -3.60
N LEU A 279 5.34 -19.53 -2.81
CA LEU A 279 6.30 -20.57 -2.43
C LEU A 279 6.54 -21.63 -3.53
N GLY A 280 5.84 -21.54 -4.67
CA GLY A 280 5.92 -22.54 -5.75
C GLY A 280 5.29 -23.89 -5.38
N LEU A 281 4.35 -23.90 -4.44
CA LEU A 281 3.67 -25.09 -3.96
C LEU A 281 2.31 -25.27 -4.65
N GLU A 282 2.00 -26.51 -5.01
CA GLU A 282 0.67 -26.87 -5.51
C GLU A 282 -0.38 -26.77 -4.38
N PRO A 283 -1.56 -26.15 -4.63
CA PRO A 283 -2.61 -26.05 -3.63
C PRO A 283 -3.12 -27.42 -3.20
N ARG A 284 -2.91 -27.76 -1.92
CA ARG A 284 -3.47 -28.96 -1.29
C ARG A 284 -4.66 -28.55 -0.43
N ASP A 285 -5.86 -29.02 -0.76
CA ASP A 285 -7.07 -28.66 -0.02
C ASP A 285 -6.99 -29.02 1.47
N GLU A 286 -6.30 -30.11 1.82
CA GLU A 286 -6.05 -30.51 3.21
C GLU A 286 -5.28 -29.44 4.00
N VAL A 287 -4.20 -28.90 3.42
CA VAL A 287 -3.40 -27.84 4.03
C VAL A 287 -4.22 -26.55 4.11
N VAL A 288 -4.96 -26.22 3.05
CA VAL A 288 -5.80 -25.03 3.02
C VAL A 288 -6.85 -25.09 4.12
N GLN A 289 -7.55 -26.21 4.30
CA GLN A 289 -8.55 -26.37 5.36
C GLN A 289 -7.89 -26.36 6.75
N ALA A 290 -6.76 -27.03 6.95
CA ALA A 290 -6.06 -27.02 8.23
C ALA A 290 -5.64 -25.60 8.68
N VAL A 291 -5.18 -24.77 7.74
CA VAL A 291 -4.86 -23.36 8.01
C VAL A 291 -6.13 -22.56 8.35
N LEU A 292 -7.23 -22.79 7.64
CA LEU A 292 -8.50 -22.11 7.92
C LEU A 292 -9.10 -22.54 9.26
N ASP A 293 -9.07 -23.82 9.60
CA ASP A 293 -9.65 -24.38 10.83
C ASP A 293 -8.84 -24.00 12.07
N SER A 294 -7.53 -23.86 11.93
CA SER A 294 -6.70 -23.34 13.01
C SER A 294 -6.87 -21.83 13.21
N THR A 295 -7.49 -21.09 12.27
CA THR A 295 -7.58 -19.62 12.31
C THR A 295 -8.70 -19.19 13.25
N THR A 296 -8.40 -18.22 14.11
CA THR A 296 -9.39 -17.67 15.04
C THR A 296 -10.25 -16.65 14.32
N PHE A 297 -11.57 -16.77 14.49
CA PHE A 297 -12.55 -15.85 13.93
C PHE A 297 -13.37 -15.19 15.04
N PHE A 298 -13.88 -13.99 14.77
CA PHE A 298 -14.73 -13.19 15.64
C PHE A 298 -15.98 -12.68 14.89
N PRO A 299 -17.08 -12.39 15.58
CA PRO A 299 -17.34 -12.67 17.00
C PRO A 299 -17.40 -14.18 17.29
N GLU A 300 -17.38 -14.59 18.56
CA GLU A 300 -17.32 -16.01 18.94
C GLU A 300 -18.51 -16.83 18.42
N ASP A 301 -19.70 -16.22 18.39
CA ASP A 301 -20.94 -16.87 17.98
C ASP A 301 -21.02 -17.07 16.45
N GLU A 302 -20.72 -16.02 15.68
CA GLU A 302 -20.88 -16.05 14.22
C GLU A 302 -19.59 -16.47 13.47
N GLN A 303 -18.42 -16.42 14.12
CA GLN A 303 -17.10 -16.77 13.57
C GLN A 303 -16.84 -16.18 12.17
N LEU A 304 -17.14 -14.90 11.99
CA LEU A 304 -17.24 -14.28 10.67
C LEU A 304 -15.89 -13.75 10.14
N PHE A 305 -15.13 -13.06 10.98
CA PHE A 305 -13.95 -12.29 10.61
C PHE A 305 -12.69 -12.82 11.28
N SER A 306 -11.58 -12.92 10.55
CA SER A 306 -10.31 -13.39 11.12
C SER A 306 -9.72 -12.38 12.10
N SER A 307 -9.38 -12.83 13.32
CA SER A 307 -8.81 -11.97 14.37
C SER A 307 -7.45 -11.39 13.97
N ASN A 308 -6.69 -12.09 13.12
CA ASN A 308 -5.34 -11.68 12.70
C ASN A 308 -5.24 -11.40 11.20
N GLY A 309 -6.36 -11.37 10.48
CA GLY A 309 -6.37 -11.31 9.03
C GLY A 309 -5.49 -12.41 8.41
N CYS A 310 -4.64 -12.05 7.46
CA CYS A 310 -3.71 -12.98 6.81
C CYS A 310 -2.29 -12.98 7.42
N LYS A 311 -2.07 -12.30 8.56
CA LYS A 311 -0.72 -12.09 9.12
C LYS A 311 0.00 -13.40 9.50
N THR A 312 -0.74 -14.41 9.93
CA THR A 312 -0.19 -15.70 10.41
C THR A 312 -0.25 -16.81 9.36
N VAL A 313 -0.72 -16.52 8.14
CA VAL A 313 -0.94 -17.54 7.09
C VAL A 313 0.38 -18.24 6.72
N ALA A 314 1.44 -17.49 6.46
CA ALA A 314 2.74 -18.05 6.07
C ALA A 314 3.31 -19.03 7.12
N SER A 315 3.29 -18.66 8.41
CA SER A 315 3.80 -19.53 9.47
C SER A 315 2.94 -20.78 9.69
N ARG A 316 1.64 -20.70 9.43
CA ARG A 316 0.72 -21.83 9.53
C ARG A 316 0.85 -22.80 8.36
N ILE A 317 1.02 -22.29 7.14
CA ILE A 317 1.34 -23.13 5.98
C ILE A 317 2.61 -23.93 6.28
N ALA A 318 3.68 -23.27 6.74
CA ALA A 318 4.92 -23.96 7.10
C ALA A 318 4.76 -25.03 8.21
N PHE A 319 3.75 -24.90 9.07
CA PHE A 319 3.46 -25.89 10.12
C PHE A 319 2.69 -27.12 9.62
N PHE A 320 1.85 -26.96 8.59
CA PHE A 320 1.00 -28.03 8.05
C PHE A 320 1.56 -28.70 6.78
N LEU A 321 2.70 -28.22 6.26
CA LEU A 321 3.46 -28.84 5.17
C LEU A 321 4.35 -29.96 5.68
#